data_AF-A0A6L5FZ71-F1
#
_entry.id   AF-A0A6L5FZ71-F1
#
_cell.length_a   1.000
_cell.length_b   1.000
_cell.length_c   1.000
_cell.angle_alpha   90.00
_cell.angle_beta   90.00
_cell.angle_gamma   90.00
#
_symmetry.space_group_name_H-M   'P 1'
#
loop_
_entity.id
_entity.type
_entity.pdbx_description
1 polymer ?
#
loop_
_entity_poly.entity_id
_entity_poly.type
_entity_poly.pdbx_seq_one_letter_code
_entity_poly.pdbx_strand_id
1 'polypeptide(L)'
;MSIEATCGTCKRKFLLEQIGPESDNLGRCPFCGTRFGRHYTTVLVDAVKDAEVSGQRFVNALGRLQGMETGFEIDIDGALEDTAEQIRAHERKAAS
;
A
#
# COMPACT_ATOMS: atom_id res chain seq x y z
N MET A 1 -4.42 -7.23 3.23
CA MET A 1 -3.72 -6.07 3.80
C MET A 1 -4.42 -4.81 3.31
N SER A 2 -4.64 -3.81 4.16
CA SER A 2 -5.23 -2.53 3.75
C SER A 2 -4.17 -1.42 3.85
N ILE A 3 -4.09 -0.55 2.84
CA ILE A 3 -3.09 0.52 2.81
C ILE A 3 -3.74 1.84 3.28
N GLU A 4 -3.17 2.46 4.31
CA GLU A 4 -3.61 3.77 4.80
C GLU A 4 -2.89 4.91 4.07
N ALA A 5 -3.63 5.96 3.71
CA ALA A 5 -3.12 7.19 3.16
C ALA A 5 -3.62 8.39 3.96
N THR A 6 -2.89 9.51 3.90
CA THR A 6 -3.26 10.77 4.57
C THR A 6 -3.60 11.84 3.54
N CYS A 7 -4.77 12.47 3.69
CA CYS A 7 -5.18 13.54 2.79
C CYS A 7 -4.24 14.77 2.95
N GLY A 8 -3.64 15.22 1.84
CA GLY A 8 -2.78 16.41 1.84
C GLY A 8 -3.49 17.69 2.32
N THR A 9 -4.81 17.78 2.14
CA THR A 9 -5.62 18.97 2.47
C THR A 9 -6.19 18.93 3.89
N CYS A 10 -7.02 17.93 4.22
CA CYS A 10 -7.68 17.87 5.54
C CYS A 10 -6.94 17.04 6.59
N LYS A 11 -5.78 16.45 6.23
CA LYS A 11 -4.89 15.67 7.11
C LYS A 11 -5.50 14.43 7.77
N ARG A 12 -6.74 14.06 7.41
CA ARG A 12 -7.36 12.82 7.87
C ARG A 12 -6.81 11.61 7.11
N LYS A 13 -6.68 10.51 7.85
CA LYS A 13 -6.28 9.20 7.36
C LYS A 13 -7.49 8.47 6.77
N PHE A 14 -7.29 7.79 5.66
CA PHE A 14 -8.28 6.95 4.97
C PHE A 14 -7.59 5.72 4.38
N LEU A 15 -8.36 4.67 4.09
CA LEU A 15 -7.84 3.49 3.40
C LEU A 15 -7.90 3.70 1.88
N LEU A 16 -6.89 3.26 1.14
CA LEU A 16 -6.86 3.44 -0.32
C LEU A 16 -8.04 2.73 -1.02
N GLU A 17 -8.54 1.62 -0.47
CA GLU A 17 -9.78 0.97 -0.93
C GLU A 17 -11.01 1.90 -0.90
N GLN A 18 -11.07 2.85 0.05
CA GLN A 18 -12.17 3.80 0.22
C GLN A 18 -12.23 4.86 -0.88
N ILE A 19 -11.27 4.87 -1.81
CA ILE A 19 -11.25 5.77 -2.97
C ILE A 19 -11.08 5.01 -4.28
N GLY A 20 -11.25 3.69 -4.24
CA GLY A 20 -11.19 2.78 -5.38
C GLY A 20 -12.44 2.82 -6.26
N PRO A 21 -12.56 1.90 -7.23
CA PRO A 21 -13.58 1.94 -8.28
C PRO A 21 -15.00 1.69 -7.77
N GLU A 22 -15.12 0.95 -6.66
CA GLU A 22 -16.39 0.66 -5.99
C GLU A 22 -16.78 1.72 -4.95
N SER A 23 -15.96 2.78 -4.80
CA SER A 23 -16.23 3.86 -3.86
C SER A 23 -16.91 5.05 -4.53
N ASP A 24 -17.90 5.62 -3.85
CA ASP A 24 -18.52 6.91 -4.19
C ASP A 24 -17.51 8.09 -4.19
N ASN A 25 -16.30 7.87 -3.64
CA ASN A 25 -15.23 8.85 -3.54
C ASN A 25 -14.10 8.62 -4.54
N LEU A 26 -14.37 8.03 -5.71
CA LEU A 26 -13.34 7.77 -6.73
C LEU A 26 -12.48 9.02 -7.00
N GLY A 27 -11.18 8.93 -6.69
CA GLY A 27 -10.22 10.02 -6.85
C GLY A 27 -10.46 11.24 -5.96
N ARG A 28 -11.20 11.11 -4.86
CA ARG A 28 -11.52 12.19 -3.92
C ARG A 28 -11.30 11.78 -2.48
N CYS A 29 -10.92 12.73 -1.64
CA CYS A 29 -10.86 12.49 -0.21
C CYS A 29 -12.27 12.16 0.32
N PRO A 30 -12.46 11.02 1.02
CA PRO A 30 -13.77 10.62 1.55
C PRO A 30 -14.38 11.60 2.54
N PHE A 31 -13.57 12.51 3.09
CA PHE A 31 -14.02 13.37 4.16
C PHE A 31 -14.12 14.86 3.84
N CYS A 32 -13.33 15.38 2.89
CA CYS A 32 -13.38 16.79 2.49
C CYS A 32 -13.67 17.00 1.00
N GLY A 33 -13.82 15.93 0.23
CA GLY A 33 -14.17 15.99 -1.20
C GLY A 33 -13.09 16.54 -2.14
N THR A 34 -11.91 16.90 -1.60
CA THR A 34 -10.76 17.35 -2.41
C THR A 34 -10.39 16.28 -3.43
N ARG A 35 -10.22 16.68 -4.70
CA ARG A 35 -9.75 15.79 -5.76
C ARG A 35 -8.26 15.51 -5.58
N PHE A 36 -7.89 14.24 -5.64
CA PHE A 36 -6.49 13.85 -5.84
C PHE A 36 -6.09 14.14 -7.30
N GLY A 37 -4.79 14.24 -7.61
CA GLY A 37 -4.27 14.76 -8.88
C GLY A 37 -4.85 14.08 -10.14
N ARG A 38 -4.75 14.73 -11.32
CA ARG A 38 -5.41 14.24 -12.57
C ARG A 38 -5.01 12.81 -12.99
N HIS A 39 -3.78 12.39 -12.71
CA HIS A 39 -3.29 11.04 -13.03
C HIS A 39 -3.69 9.98 -11.99
N TYR A 40 -4.30 10.41 -10.89
CA TYR A 40 -4.62 9.57 -9.74
C TYR A 40 -5.86 8.71 -9.97
N THR A 41 -6.67 8.92 -11.01
CA THR A 41 -7.90 8.15 -11.22
C THR A 41 -7.73 6.99 -12.20
N THR A 42 -6.76 7.05 -13.12
CA THR A 42 -6.67 6.09 -14.24
C THR A 42 -5.90 4.83 -13.90
N VAL A 43 -4.92 4.90 -13.00
CA VAL A 43 -4.03 3.76 -12.68
C VAL A 43 -4.14 3.33 -11.21
N LEU A 44 -4.69 4.19 -10.35
CA LEU A 44 -4.70 3.97 -8.90
C LEU A 44 -5.47 2.72 -8.50
N VAL A 45 -6.61 2.48 -9.12
CA VAL A 45 -7.50 1.35 -8.78
C VAL A 45 -6.75 0.03 -8.87
N ASP A 46 -6.15 -0.22 -10.03
CA ASP A 46 -5.43 -1.48 -10.29
C ASP A 46 -4.16 -1.53 -9.45
N ALA A 47 -3.43 -0.42 -9.32
CA ALA A 47 -2.23 -0.36 -8.50
C ALA A 47 -2.49 -0.62 -6.99
N VAL A 48 -3.58 -0.08 -6.43
CA VAL A 48 -3.97 -0.32 -5.03
C VAL A 48 -4.33 -1.78 -4.83
N LYS A 49 -5.17 -2.33 -5.72
CA LYS A 49 -5.58 -3.74 -5.65
C LYS A 49 -4.37 -4.67 -5.76
N ASP A 50 -3.47 -4.41 -6.71
CA ASP A 50 -2.27 -5.21 -6.91
C ASP A 50 -1.33 -5.14 -5.71
N ALA A 51 -1.16 -3.97 -5.11
CA ALA A 51 -0.35 -3.79 -3.90
C ALA A 51 -0.93 -4.55 -2.70
N GLU A 52 -2.23 -4.44 -2.45
CA GLU A 52 -2.90 -5.12 -1.32
C GLU A 52 -2.90 -6.64 -1.46
N VAL A 53 -3.16 -7.16 -2.67
CA VAL A 53 -3.09 -8.59 -2.98
C VAL A 53 -1.66 -9.11 -2.83
N SER A 54 -0.67 -8.38 -3.35
CA SER A 54 0.74 -8.78 -3.27
C SER A 54 1.25 -8.77 -1.83
N GLY A 55 0.90 -7.75 -1.05
CA GLY A 55 1.20 -7.69 0.38
C GLY A 55 0.59 -8.87 1.15
N GLN A 56 -0.66 -9.23 0.85
CA GLN A 56 -1.28 -10.41 1.47
C GLN A 56 -0.56 -11.72 1.10
N ARG A 57 -0.15 -11.85 -0.17
CA ARG A 57 0.63 -13.03 -0.63
C ARG A 57 1.98 -13.12 0.08
N PHE A 58 2.67 -11.99 0.25
CA PHE A 58 3.94 -11.91 0.96
C PHE A 58 3.81 -12.38 2.41
N VAL A 59 2.82 -11.84 3.15
CA VAL A 59 2.53 -12.24 4.54
C VAL A 59 2.23 -13.73 4.62
N ASN A 60 1.39 -14.26 3.73
CA ASN A 60 1.04 -15.67 3.71
C ASN A 60 2.24 -16.58 3.41
N ALA A 61 3.14 -16.16 2.52
CA ALA A 61 4.34 -16.91 2.18
C ALA A 61 5.32 -16.96 3.37
N LEU A 62 5.60 -15.82 4.01
CA LEU A 62 6.46 -15.77 5.18
C LEU A 62 5.88 -16.55 6.36
N GLY A 63 4.57 -16.43 6.61
CA GLY A 63 3.91 -17.19 7.67
C GLY A 63 4.02 -18.72 7.47
N ARG A 64 3.99 -19.19 6.22
CA ARG A 64 4.23 -20.60 5.91
C ARG A 64 5.66 -21.03 6.21
N LEU A 65 6.65 -20.21 5.85
CA LEU A 65 8.07 -20.51 6.12
C LEU A 65 8.37 -20.51 7.62
N GLN A 66 7.79 -19.58 8.39
CA GLN A 66 7.90 -19.57 9.86
C GLN A 66 7.26 -20.78 10.52
N GLY A 67 6.17 -21.30 9.94
CA GLY A 67 5.47 -22.48 10.45
C GLY A 67 6.18 -23.80 10.18
N MET A 68 7.28 -23.80 9.41
CA MET A 68 8.08 -24.98 9.13
C MET A 68 9.13 -25.19 10.23
N GLU A 69 9.35 -26.44 10.63
CA GLU A 69 10.47 -26.80 11.50
C GLU A 69 11.75 -26.83 10.66
N THR A 70 12.38 -25.66 10.50
CA THR A 70 13.48 -25.49 9.54
C THR A 70 14.86 -25.44 10.17
N GLY A 71 14.94 -25.24 11.50
CA GLY A 71 16.21 -25.01 12.19
C GLY A 71 16.84 -23.64 11.91
N PHE A 72 16.11 -22.71 11.30
CA PHE A 72 16.49 -21.30 11.14
C PHE A 72 15.40 -20.37 11.64
N GLU A 73 15.79 -19.18 12.08
CA GLU A 73 14.87 -18.10 12.41
C GLU A 73 14.81 -17.11 11.23
N ILE A 74 13.60 -16.69 10.88
CA ILE A 74 13.40 -15.67 9.84
C ILE A 74 13.44 -14.30 10.53
N ASP A 75 14.40 -13.46 10.13
CA ASP A 75 14.45 -12.06 10.53
C ASP A 75 13.37 -11.25 9.80
N ILE A 76 12.18 -11.21 10.40
CA ILE A 76 11.02 -10.49 9.84
C ILE A 76 11.24 -8.98 9.88
N ASP A 77 11.83 -8.47 10.97
CA ASP A 77 12.02 -7.03 11.13
C ASP A 77 13.02 -6.50 10.10
N GLY A 78 14.13 -7.20 9.88
CA GLY A 78 15.09 -6.88 8.83
C GLY A 78 14.46 -6.95 7.42
N ALA A 79 13.67 -7.98 7.14
CA ALA A 79 12.97 -8.10 5.84
C ALA A 79 11.97 -6.95 5.59
N LEU A 80 11.25 -6.51 6.64
CA LEU A 80 10.32 -5.37 6.55
C LEU A 80 11.06 -4.03 6.40
N GLU A 81 12.19 -3.85 7.09
CA GLU A 81 13.04 -2.67 6.97
C GLU A 81 13.59 -2.53 5.54
N ASP A 82 14.18 -3.60 4.99
CA ASP A 82 14.69 -3.65 3.61
C ASP A 82 13.58 -3.35 2.59
N THR A 83 12.39 -3.93 2.80
CA THR A 83 11.24 -3.70 1.92
C THR A 83 10.81 -2.23 1.95
N ALA A 84 10.77 -1.61 3.14
CA ALA A 84 10.44 -0.20 3.28
C ALA A 84 11.48 0.71 2.61
N GLU A 85 12.77 0.37 2.70
CA GLU A 85 13.84 1.10 2.00
C GLU A 85 13.66 1.04 0.48
N GLN A 86 13.43 -0.16 -0.06
CA GLN A 86 13.25 -0.37 -1.49
C GLN A 86 12.04 0.42 -2.06
N ILE A 87 10.91 0.44 -1.33
CA ILE A 87 9.74 1.23 -1.71
C ILE A 87 10.08 2.73 -1.76
N ARG A 88 10.72 3.27 -0.72
CA ARG A 88 11.11 4.69 -0.66
C ARG A 88 12.12 5.05 -1.75
N ALA A 89 13.02 4.14 -2.11
CA ALA A 89 13.97 4.34 -3.20
C ALA A 89 13.27 4.45 -4.56
N HIS A 90 12.15 3.75 -4.75
CA HIS A 90 11.36 3.82 -5.97
C HIS A 90 10.71 5.20 -6.16
N GLU A 91 10.20 5.82 -5.09
CA GLU A 91 9.64 7.18 -5.12
C GLU A 91 10.69 8.21 -5.56
N ARG A 92 11.93 8.10 -5.06
CA ARG A 92 13.02 9.02 -5.42
C ARG A 92 13.36 8.97 -6.90
N LYS A 93 13.36 7.77 -7.50
CA LYS A 93 13.62 7.59 -8.94
C LYS A 93 12.49 8.10 -9.83
N ALA A 94 11.25 8.08 -9.35
CA ALA A 94 10.10 8.59 -10.11
C ALA A 94 9.98 10.12 -10.08
N ALA A 95 10.63 10.79 -9.12
CA ALA A 95 10.61 12.24 -8.95
C ALA A 95 11.79 12.98 -9.63
N SER A 96 12.76 12.24 -10.17
CA SER A 96 13.94 12.72 -10.90
C SER A 96 13.81 12.52 -12.40
#